data_AF-A0A0B2QYC1-F1
#
_entry.id   AF-A0A0B2QYC1-F1
#
_cell.length_a   1.000
_cell.length_b   1.000
_cell.length_c   1.000
_cell.angle_alpha   90.00
_cell.angle_beta   90.00
_cell.angle_gamma   90.00
#
_symmetry.space_group_name_H-M   'P 1'
#
loop_
_entity.id
_entity.type
_entity.pdbx_description
1 polymer ?
#
loop_
_entity_poly.entity_id
_entity_poly.type
_entity_poly.pdbx_seq_one_letter_code
_entity_poly.pdbx_strand_id
1 'polypeptide(L)' 'DYRPISLIGCTYKIVAKILANRLKKVMPFIIHERQSTFIEGRHMLHNVMIANEVVDEAKRCQKPCLVFKVDYEK' A
#
# COMPACT_ATOMS: atom_id res chain seq x y z
N ASP A 1 -8.29 21.48 -2.95
CA ASP A 1 -8.24 21.02 -4.35
C ASP A 1 -9.18 19.85 -4.60
N TYR A 2 -9.92 19.88 -5.70
CA TYR A 2 -10.78 18.77 -6.12
C TYR A 2 -9.93 17.67 -6.77
N ARG A 3 -10.22 16.40 -6.46
CA ARG A 3 -9.64 15.24 -7.17
C ARG A 3 -10.66 14.77 -8.22
N PRO A 4 -10.54 15.16 -9.51
CA PRO A 4 -11.48 14.72 -10.52
C PRO A 4 -11.40 13.20 -10.71
N ILE A 5 -12.56 12.55 -10.87
CA ILE A 5 -12.68 11.14 -11.18
C ILE A 5 -13.07 11.01 -12.65
N SER A 6 -12.24 10.34 -13.44
CA SER A 6 -12.56 10.06 -14.85
C SER A 6 -13.60 8.95 -14.94
N LEU A 7 -14.79 9.30 -15.43
CA LEU A 7 -15.87 8.34 -15.67
C LEU A 7 -15.69 7.71 -17.08
N ILE A 8 -14.80 6.73 -17.19
CA ILE A 8 -14.52 6.03 -18.46
C ILE A 8 -15.60 4.95 -18.71
N GLY A 9 -15.88 4.66 -19.99
CA GLY A 9 -16.83 3.64 -20.44
C GLY A 9 -16.59 2.23 -19.88
N CYS A 10 -17.65 1.42 -19.85
CA CYS A 10 -17.65 0.08 -19.24
C CYS A 10 -16.66 -0.89 -19.91
N THR A 11 -16.49 -0.82 -21.23
CA THR A 11 -15.56 -1.65 -22.01
C THR A 11 -14.12 -1.50 -21.52
N TYR A 12 -13.68 -0.26 -21.31
CA TYR A 12 -12.34 0.03 -20.77
C TYR A 12 -12.15 -0.58 -19.37
N LYS A 13 -13.16 -0.42 -18.49
CA LYS A 13 -13.10 -1.00 -17.13
C LYS A 13 -12.98 -2.53 -17.16
N ILE A 14 -13.66 -3.19 -18.09
CA ILE A 14 -13.58 -4.65 -18.28
C ILE A 14 -12.15 -5.05 -18.69
N VAL A 15 -11.59 -4.42 -19.72
CA VAL A 15 -10.22 -4.70 -20.20
C VAL A 15 -9.19 -4.45 -19.10
N ALA A 16 -9.30 -3.31 -18.39
CA ALA A 16 -8.43 -2.98 -17.27
C ALA A 16 -8.51 -4.03 -16.15
N LYS A 17 -9.70 -4.54 -15.83
CA LYS A 17 -9.87 -5.58 -14.82
C LYS A 17 -9.23 -6.91 -15.25
N ILE A 18 -9.37 -7.30 -16.52
CA ILE A 18 -8.71 -8.49 -17.06
C ILE A 18 -7.19 -8.38 -16.92
N LEU A 19 -6.62 -7.23 -17.29
CA LEU A 19 -5.18 -6.98 -17.16
C LEU A 19 -4.72 -7.03 -15.70
N ALA A 20 -5.44 -6.35 -14.80
CA ALA A 20 -5.14 -6.36 -13.37
C ALA A 20 -5.15 -7.80 -12.80
N ASN A 21 -6.11 -8.64 -13.18
CA ASN A 21 -6.19 -10.03 -12.75
C ASN A 21 -5.01 -10.87 -13.28
N ARG A 22 -4.49 -10.58 -14.48
CA ARG A 22 -3.29 -11.25 -15.02
C ARG A 22 -2.04 -10.83 -14.26
N LEU A 23 -1.87 -9.53 -14.01
CA LEU A 23 -0.73 -9.00 -13.27
C LEU A 23 -0.69 -9.48 -11.82
N LYS A 24 -1.86 -9.60 -11.18
CA LYS A 24 -1.99 -10.09 -9.81
C LYS A 24 -1.26 -11.43 -9.57
N LYS A 25 -1.15 -12.30 -10.58
CA LYS A 25 -0.46 -13.59 -10.49
C LYS A 25 1.06 -13.45 -10.33
N VAL A 26 1.65 -12.40 -10.89
CA VAL A 26 3.10 -12.16 -10.86
C VAL A 26 3.50 -11.15 -9.79
N MET A 27 2.57 -10.33 -9.30
CA MET A 27 2.83 -9.35 -8.25
C MET A 27 3.61 -9.95 -7.06
N PRO A 28 3.22 -11.09 -6.45
CA PRO A 28 3.91 -11.61 -5.25
C PRO A 28 5.43 -11.83 -5.42
N PHE A 29 5.91 -12.04 -6.65
CA PHE A 29 7.33 -12.26 -6.95
C PHE A 29 8.11 -10.97 -7.21
N ILE A 30 7.42 -9.86 -7.49
CA ILE A 30 8.02 -8.58 -7.88
C ILE A 30 8.08 -7.62 -6.69
N ILE A 31 7.06 -7.63 -5.83
CA ILE A 31 6.91 -6.69 -4.71
C ILE A 31 7.42 -7.28 -3.40
N HIS A 32 8.10 -6.45 -2.62
CA HIS A 32 8.57 -6.81 -1.29
C HIS A 32 7.39 -7.12 -0.34
N GLU A 33 7.59 -8.05 0.59
CA GLU A 33 6.64 -8.40 1.65
C GLU A 33 6.10 -7.21 2.47
N ARG A 34 6.90 -6.15 2.67
CA ARG A 34 6.53 -4.95 3.44
C ARG A 34 5.47 -4.09 2.74
N GLN A 35 5.27 -4.26 1.43
CA GLN A 35 4.24 -3.56 0.69
C GLN A 35 2.89 -4.26 0.94
N SER A 36 2.00 -3.63 1.70
CA SER A 36 0.73 -4.25 2.11
C SER A 36 -0.50 -3.71 1.38
N THR A 37 -0.39 -2.59 0.69
CA THR A 37 -1.53 -1.92 0.05
C THR A 37 -1.84 -2.52 -1.32
N PHE A 38 -3.13 -2.69 -1.61
CA PHE A 38 -3.67 -3.16 -2.90
C PHE A 38 -3.25 -4.58 -3.33
N ILE A 39 -2.82 -5.42 -2.40
CA ILE A 39 -2.44 -6.81 -2.63
C ILE A 39 -3.41 -7.71 -1.87
N GLU A 40 -3.96 -8.71 -2.54
CA GLU A 40 -4.86 -9.67 -1.89
C GLU A 40 -4.13 -10.44 -0.79
N GLY A 41 -4.81 -10.64 0.34
CA GLY A 41 -4.25 -11.33 1.50
C GLY A 41 -3.29 -10.49 2.35
N ARG A 42 -2.96 -9.25 1.94
CA ARG A 42 -2.20 -8.31 2.78
C ARG A 42 -3.15 -7.24 3.32
N HIS A 43 -3.11 -7.04 4.63
CA HIS A 43 -4.00 -6.10 5.31
C HIS A 43 -3.23 -4.84 5.74
N MET A 44 -3.77 -3.66 5.41
CA MET A 44 -3.19 -2.37 5.82
C MET A 44 -3.04 -2.25 7.35
N LEU A 45 -3.96 -2.84 8.10
CA LEU A 45 -3.92 -2.85 9.57
C LEU A 45 -2.65 -3.52 10.12
N HIS A 46 -2.11 -4.52 9.44
CA HIS A 46 -0.88 -5.18 9.87
C HIS A 46 0.30 -4.20 9.85
N ASN A 47 0.38 -3.34 8.84
CA ASN A 47 1.43 -2.32 8.77
C ASN A 47 1.31 -1.26 9.88
N VAL A 48 0.08 -0.88 10.25
CA VAL A 48 -0.15 0.07 11.34
C VAL A 48 0.26 -0.55 12.68
N MET A 49 -0.05 -1.83 12.89
CA MET A 49 0.36 -2.56 14.09
C MET A 49 1.88 -2.64 14.21
N ILE A 50 2.58 -3.07 13.16
CA ILE A 50 4.06 -3.13 13.14
C ILE A 50 4.65 -1.75 13.42
N ALA A 51 4.14 -0.69 12.79
CA ALA A 51 4.65 0.66 13.03
C ALA A 51 4.47 1.09 14.49
N ASN A 52 3.34 0.76 15.11
CA ASN A 52 3.08 1.09 16.51
C ASN A 52 4.00 0.32 17.46
N GLU A 53 4.24 -0.97 17.20
CA GLU A 53 5.17 -1.79 17.99
C GLU A 53 6.60 -1.25 17.92
N VAL A 54 7.08 -0.88 16.73
CA VAL A 54 8.42 -0.30 16.54
C VAL A 54 8.58 1.02 17.30
N VAL A 55 7.55 1.87 17.28
CA VAL A 55 7.56 3.14 18.03
C VAL A 55 7.53 2.88 19.53
N ASP A 56 6.73 1.92 19.99
CA ASP A 56 6.65 1.58 21.40
C ASP A 56 7.95 0.96 21.92
N GLU A 57 8.58 0.08 21.14
CA GLU A 57 9.90 -0.49 21.45
C GLU A 57 10.97 0.60 21.56
N ALA A 58 11.01 1.54 20.62
CA ALA A 58 11.97 2.65 20.65
C ALA A 58 11.79 3.51 21.92
N LYS A 59 10.55 3.76 22.36
CA LYS A 59 10.24 4.47 23.61
C LYS A 59 10.71 3.69 24.84
N ARG A 60 10.44 2.37 24.89
CA ARG A 60 10.87 1.50 26.00
C ARG A 60 12.39 1.45 26.12
N CYS A 61 13.10 1.37 25.00
CA CYS A 61 14.57 1.33 24.98
C CYS A 61 15.24 2.71 25.12
N GLN A 62 14.47 3.80 25.27
CA GLN A 62 14.99 5.18 25.29
C GLN A 62 15.92 5.50 24.11
N LYS A 63 15.63 4.91 22.93
CA LYS A 63 16.41 5.15 21.71
C LYS A 63 15.84 6.37 20.98
N PRO A 64 16.69 7.27 20.48
CA PRO A 64 16.23 8.35 19.62
C PRO A 64 15.57 7.74 18.37
N CYS A 65 14.35 8.18 18.05
CA CYS A 65 13.56 7.67 16.94
C CYS A 65 13.15 8.84 16.02
N LEU A 66 13.27 8.62 14.71
CA LEU A 66 12.85 9.56 13.67
C LEU A 66 11.87 8.85 12.74
N VAL A 67 10.69 9.43 12.55
CA VAL A 67 9.71 8.93 11.56
C VAL A 67 9.78 9.82 10.34
N PHE A 68 10.20 9.25 9.21
CA PHE A 68 10.24 9.94 7.94
C PHE A 68 8.98 9.60 7.14
N LYS A 69 8.02 10.53 7.11
CA LYS A 69 6.79 10.39 6.32
C LYS A 69 7.00 11.02 4.95
N VAL A 70 7.09 10.18 3.93
CA VAL A 70 7.16 10.59 2.52
C VAL A 70 5.80 10.39 1.88
N ASP A 71 5.37 11.36 1.08
CA ASP A 71 4.17 11.25 0.25
C ASP A 71 4.50 11.73 -1.17
N TYR A 72 3.80 11.19 -2.15
CA TYR A 72 3.93 11.65 -3.54
C TYR A 72 2.92 12.76 -3.79
N GLU A 73 3.40 13.87 -4.35
CA GLU A 73 2.50 14.87 -4.95
C GLU A 73 1.90 14.30 -6.24
N LYS A 74 0.66 14.71 -6.53
CA LYS A 74 -0.12 14.19 -7.64
C LYS A 74 0.11 15.00 -8.91
#